data_AF-A0A2V1BUV6-F1
#
_entry.id   AF-A0A2V1BUV6-F1
#
_cell.length_a   1.000
_cell.length_b   1.000
_cell.length_c   1.000
_cell.angle_alpha   90.00
_cell.angle_beta   90.00
_cell.angle_gamma   90.00
#
_symmetry.space_group_name_H-M   'P 1'
#
loop_
_entity.id
_entity.type
_entity.pdbx_description
1 polymer ?
#
loop_
_entity_poly.entity_id
_entity_poly.type
_entity_poly.pdbx_seq_one_letter_code
_entity_poly.pdbx_strand_id
1 'polypeptide(L)'
;MISSKSPPKVQNHLTLRTTGIGRGLLNHYITEPNNTIIAAVRDPNISQALLSLPKGTDTKIILVKVDSSSKTDPYTAMSTLQSQGISHIDVVISAAGIAKLNTIEDTPLEEFEEMLMVNALSVMLLYKATLPLLRNAEKPAKFAFISAAAGSLNDMPKYPYPNVSYSASKALANVLVRKMGMENDWLVTLCIHPG
;
A
#
# COMPACT_ATOMS: atom_id res chain seq x y z
N MET A 1 19.97 -35.76 -16.95
CA MET A 1 19.48 -35.37 -15.61
C MET A 1 18.65 -34.11 -15.78
N ILE A 2 17.34 -34.24 -15.72
CA ILE A 2 16.44 -33.07 -15.76
C ILE A 2 16.54 -32.42 -14.38
N SER A 3 17.17 -31.25 -14.31
CA SER A 3 17.17 -30.41 -13.11
C SER A 3 15.72 -30.13 -12.73
N SER A 4 15.21 -30.81 -11.69
CA SER A 4 13.92 -30.48 -11.08
C SER A 4 14.08 -29.12 -10.42
N LYS A 5 13.81 -28.04 -11.17
CA LYS A 5 13.55 -26.75 -10.55
C LYS A 5 12.35 -26.96 -9.64
N SER A 6 12.52 -26.64 -8.36
CA SER A 6 11.42 -26.53 -7.41
C SER A 6 10.30 -25.73 -8.07
N PRO A 7 9.02 -26.12 -7.89
CA PRO A 7 7.92 -25.34 -8.43
C PRO A 7 8.05 -23.88 -7.95
N PRO A 8 7.77 -22.89 -8.82
CA PRO A 8 7.80 -21.49 -8.42
C PRO A 8 6.91 -21.27 -7.20
N LYS A 9 7.47 -20.72 -6.12
CA LYS A 9 6.72 -20.42 -4.89
C LYS A 9 5.69 -19.33 -5.16
N VAL A 10 4.52 -19.46 -4.52
CA VAL A 10 3.48 -18.44 -4.57
C VAL A 10 3.95 -17.18 -3.83
N GLN A 11 3.84 -16.01 -4.45
CA GLN A 11 4.08 -14.73 -3.79
C GLN A 11 2.77 -14.06 -3.40
N ASN A 12 2.72 -13.48 -2.20
CA ASN A 12 1.55 -12.79 -1.67
C ASN A 12 1.77 -11.27 -1.74
N HIS A 13 0.97 -10.59 -2.56
CA HIS A 13 1.06 -9.15 -2.81
C HIS A 13 -0.17 -8.44 -2.25
N LEU A 14 0.00 -7.57 -1.25
CA LEU A 14 -1.05 -6.69 -0.75
C LEU A 14 -0.99 -5.35 -1.48
N THR A 15 -2.03 -5.04 -2.25
CA THR A 15 -2.18 -3.72 -2.89
C THR A 15 -3.36 -2.99 -2.28
N LEU A 16 -3.08 -1.82 -1.68
CA LEU A 16 -4.12 -0.89 -1.26
C LEU A 16 -4.50 0.05 -2.40
N ARG A 17 -5.81 0.31 -2.48
CA ARG A 17 -6.46 1.15 -3.49
C ARG A 17 -6.35 0.56 -4.90
N THR A 18 -7.44 -0.05 -5.34
CA THR A 18 -7.57 -0.73 -6.63
C THR A 18 -8.01 0.19 -7.77
N THR A 19 -7.71 1.49 -7.66
CA THR A 19 -7.97 2.54 -8.66
C THR A 19 -6.67 3.27 -9.02
N GLY A 20 -6.63 3.98 -10.17
CA GLY A 20 -5.46 4.77 -10.59
C GLY A 20 -4.16 3.94 -10.63
N ILE A 21 -3.10 4.42 -9.99
CA ILE A 21 -1.78 3.74 -9.94
C ILE A 21 -1.91 2.34 -9.34
N GLY A 22 -2.67 2.19 -8.24
CA GLY A 22 -2.85 0.87 -7.61
C GLY A 22 -3.65 -0.11 -8.48
N ARG A 23 -4.53 0.38 -9.36
CA ARG A 23 -5.17 -0.46 -10.40
C ARG A 23 -4.17 -0.96 -11.42
N GLY A 24 -3.26 -0.08 -11.87
CA GLY A 24 -2.20 -0.46 -12.81
C GLY A 24 -1.30 -1.56 -12.23
N LEU A 25 -0.86 -1.39 -10.99
CA LEU A 25 -0.04 -2.38 -10.27
C LEU A 25 -0.80 -3.70 -10.08
N LEU A 26 -2.06 -3.65 -9.64
CA LEU A 26 -2.91 -4.84 -9.51
C LEU A 26 -3.04 -5.58 -10.84
N ASN A 27 -3.35 -4.87 -11.92
CA ASN A 27 -3.51 -5.47 -13.25
C ASN A 27 -2.22 -6.12 -13.76
N HIS A 28 -1.05 -5.58 -13.40
CA HIS A 28 0.23 -6.19 -13.73
C HIS A 28 0.47 -7.47 -12.91
N TYR A 29 0.39 -7.41 -11.58
CA TYR A 29 0.72 -8.56 -10.75
C TYR A 29 -0.28 -9.71 -10.85
N ILE A 30 -1.55 -9.44 -11.16
CA ILE A 30 -2.56 -10.50 -11.30
C ILE A 30 -2.38 -11.35 -12.56
N THR A 31 -1.73 -10.82 -13.60
CA THR A 31 -1.46 -11.58 -14.84
C THR A 31 -0.21 -12.45 -14.74
N GLU A 32 0.67 -12.17 -13.79
CA GLU A 32 1.83 -13.00 -13.51
C GLU A 32 1.41 -14.33 -12.84
N PRO A 33 2.12 -15.44 -13.10
CA PRO A 33 1.79 -16.74 -12.51
C PRO A 33 2.24 -16.85 -11.04
N ASN A 34 1.62 -17.76 -10.29
CA ASN A 34 1.94 -18.07 -8.89
C ASN A 34 1.83 -16.86 -7.95
N ASN A 35 0.77 -16.08 -8.04
CA ASN A 35 0.53 -14.95 -7.15
C ASN A 35 -0.77 -15.09 -6.34
N THR A 36 -0.77 -14.63 -5.10
CA THR A 36 -2.00 -14.26 -4.39
C THR A 36 -2.05 -12.75 -4.27
N ILE A 37 -2.99 -12.14 -4.98
CA ILE A 37 -3.22 -10.70 -4.93
C ILE A 37 -4.25 -10.41 -3.84
N ILE A 38 -3.85 -9.74 -2.78
CA ILE A 38 -4.75 -9.22 -1.77
C ILE A 38 -5.09 -7.78 -2.16
N ALA A 39 -6.30 -7.60 -2.65
CA ALA A 39 -6.84 -6.32 -3.09
C ALA A 39 -7.63 -5.69 -1.95
N ALA A 40 -7.02 -4.69 -1.30
CA ALA A 40 -7.65 -3.97 -0.20
C ALA A 40 -8.48 -2.79 -0.74
N VAL A 41 -9.78 -2.83 -0.46
CA VAL A 41 -10.81 -1.93 -1.02
C VAL A 41 -11.68 -1.33 0.10
N ARG A 42 -12.27 -0.15 -0.14
CA ARG A 42 -13.15 0.50 0.85
C ARG A 42 -14.43 -0.29 1.10
N ASP A 43 -15.00 -0.84 0.04
CA ASP A 43 -16.20 -1.68 0.09
C ASP A 43 -16.04 -2.90 -0.84
N PRO A 44 -15.87 -4.11 -0.27
CA PRO A 44 -15.81 -5.34 -1.05
C PRO A 44 -17.07 -5.64 -1.86
N ASN A 45 -18.26 -5.23 -1.42
CA ASN A 45 -19.53 -5.59 -2.06
C ASN A 45 -19.67 -4.97 -3.45
N ILE A 46 -19.20 -3.72 -3.62
CA ILE A 46 -19.20 -3.04 -4.92
C ILE A 46 -17.93 -3.31 -5.74
N SER A 47 -16.94 -4.00 -5.16
CA SER A 47 -15.65 -4.29 -5.80
C SER A 47 -15.56 -5.71 -6.37
N GLN A 48 -16.67 -6.45 -6.42
CA GLN A 48 -16.69 -7.86 -6.85
C GLN A 48 -16.18 -8.09 -8.27
N ALA A 49 -16.29 -7.10 -9.15
CA ALA A 49 -15.75 -7.18 -10.52
C ALA A 49 -14.23 -7.45 -10.57
N LEU A 50 -13.49 -7.13 -9.49
CA LEU A 50 -12.07 -7.47 -9.37
C LEU A 50 -11.80 -8.97 -9.36
N LEU A 51 -12.74 -9.77 -8.83
CA LEU A 51 -12.61 -11.22 -8.76
C LEU A 51 -12.65 -11.87 -10.16
N SER A 52 -13.24 -11.20 -11.14
CA SER A 52 -13.39 -11.69 -12.52
C SER A 52 -12.24 -11.31 -13.45
N LEU A 53 -11.20 -10.65 -12.95
CA LEU A 53 -10.04 -10.27 -13.77
C LEU A 53 -9.34 -11.52 -14.35
N PRO A 54 -8.78 -11.42 -15.57
CA PRO A 54 -7.87 -12.43 -16.11
C PRO A 54 -6.68 -12.64 -15.15
N LYS A 55 -6.31 -13.89 -14.92
CA LYS A 55 -5.26 -14.26 -13.96
C LYS A 55 -4.20 -15.11 -14.63
N GLY A 56 -2.96 -14.97 -14.18
CA GLY A 56 -1.89 -15.90 -14.51
C GLY A 56 -2.20 -17.31 -13.97
N THR A 57 -1.44 -18.29 -14.44
CA THR A 57 -1.50 -19.67 -13.94
C THR A 57 -1.25 -19.70 -12.43
N ASP A 58 -2.07 -20.46 -11.69
CA ASP A 58 -1.98 -20.57 -10.22
C ASP A 58 -2.03 -19.23 -9.47
N THR A 59 -2.66 -18.22 -10.08
CA THR A 59 -2.85 -16.89 -9.48
C THR A 59 -4.29 -16.68 -9.02
N LYS A 60 -4.46 -16.14 -7.81
CA LYS A 60 -5.76 -15.82 -7.22
C LYS A 60 -5.80 -14.40 -6.68
N ILE A 61 -7.02 -13.90 -6.46
CA ILE A 61 -7.28 -12.60 -5.86
C ILE A 61 -8.20 -12.75 -4.65
N ILE A 62 -7.90 -12.03 -3.57
CA ILE A 62 -8.68 -11.97 -2.34
C ILE A 62 -9.06 -10.50 -2.10
N LEU A 63 -10.34 -10.24 -1.82
CA LEU A 63 -10.79 -8.91 -1.42
C LEU A 63 -10.80 -8.80 0.10
N VAL A 64 -10.26 -7.71 0.61
CA VAL A 64 -10.37 -7.33 2.04
C VAL A 64 -10.82 -5.89 2.17
N LYS A 65 -11.60 -5.61 3.22
CA LYS A 65 -12.01 -4.24 3.52
C LYS A 65 -10.87 -3.48 4.19
N VAL A 66 -10.41 -2.40 3.57
CA VAL A 66 -9.56 -1.40 4.21
C VAL A 66 -9.98 -0.01 3.75
N ASP A 67 -10.59 0.76 4.66
CA ASP A 67 -10.72 2.20 4.53
C ASP A 67 -9.53 2.91 5.19
N SER A 68 -8.85 3.79 4.46
CA SER A 68 -7.69 4.52 4.96
C SER A 68 -8.03 5.57 6.03
N SER A 69 -9.31 5.92 6.21
CA SER A 69 -9.79 6.71 7.34
C SER A 69 -10.02 5.87 8.61
N SER A 70 -10.14 4.55 8.48
CA SER A 70 -10.40 3.65 9.61
C SER A 70 -9.12 3.26 10.34
N LYS A 71 -9.14 3.38 11.67
CA LYS A 71 -8.00 3.00 12.52
C LYS A 71 -7.89 1.49 12.75
N THR A 72 -8.97 0.75 12.49
CA THR A 72 -9.12 -0.67 12.86
C THR A 72 -9.15 -1.60 11.65
N ASP A 73 -9.65 -1.13 10.51
CA ASP A 73 -9.80 -1.95 9.29
C ASP A 73 -8.55 -2.74 8.90
N PRO A 74 -7.32 -2.16 8.84
CA PRO A 74 -6.15 -2.94 8.43
C PRO A 74 -5.88 -4.12 9.36
N TYR A 75 -6.10 -3.98 10.68
CA TYR A 75 -5.91 -5.08 11.62
C TYR A 75 -6.98 -6.17 11.43
N THR A 76 -8.25 -5.79 11.27
CA THR A 76 -9.34 -6.73 10.98
C THR A 76 -9.10 -7.48 9.67
N ALA A 77 -8.59 -6.79 8.65
CA ALA A 77 -8.24 -7.39 7.37
C ALA A 77 -7.12 -8.42 7.53
N MET A 78 -6.04 -8.10 8.25
CA MET A 78 -4.92 -9.05 8.45
C MET A 78 -5.34 -10.28 9.26
N SER A 79 -6.15 -10.11 10.31
CA SER A 79 -6.74 -11.23 11.07
C SER A 79 -7.59 -12.14 10.17
N THR A 80 -8.36 -11.55 9.25
CA THR A 80 -9.20 -12.28 8.28
C THR A 80 -8.33 -13.05 7.27
N LEU A 81 -7.24 -12.46 6.79
CA LEU A 81 -6.32 -13.15 5.89
C LEU A 81 -5.63 -14.34 6.58
N GLN A 82 -5.22 -14.16 7.83
CA GLN A 82 -4.63 -15.22 8.64
C GLN A 82 -5.61 -16.39 8.85
N SER A 83 -6.89 -16.12 9.14
CA SER A 83 -7.90 -17.18 9.27
C SER A 83 -8.21 -17.90 7.95
N GLN A 84 -7.95 -17.25 6.81
CA GLN A 84 -8.03 -17.85 5.47
C GLN A 84 -6.75 -18.59 5.06
N GLY A 85 -5.77 -18.74 5.96
CA GLY A 85 -4.53 -19.48 5.72
C GLY A 85 -3.41 -18.67 5.06
N ILE A 86 -3.54 -17.34 4.95
CA ILE A 86 -2.43 -16.48 4.53
C ILE A 86 -1.45 -16.34 5.70
N SER A 87 -0.28 -16.98 5.58
CA SER A 87 0.75 -17.02 6.63
C SER A 87 1.82 -15.93 6.51
N HIS A 88 1.95 -15.31 5.33
CA HIS A 88 2.94 -14.28 5.03
C HIS A 88 2.45 -13.31 3.95
N ILE A 89 3.08 -12.13 3.86
CA ILE A 89 2.93 -11.16 2.77
C ILE A 89 4.33 -10.72 2.34
N ASP A 90 4.67 -10.90 1.07
CA ASP A 90 6.01 -10.58 0.55
C ASP A 90 6.14 -9.10 0.19
N VAL A 91 5.06 -8.51 -0.34
CA VAL A 91 5.03 -7.14 -0.83
C VAL A 91 3.77 -6.45 -0.34
N VAL A 92 3.94 -5.29 0.28
CA VAL A 92 2.85 -4.35 0.61
C VAL A 92 3.03 -3.09 -0.22
N ILE A 93 1.98 -2.67 -0.92
CA ILE A 93 1.94 -1.45 -1.70
C ILE A 93 0.84 -0.55 -1.16
N SER A 94 1.24 0.53 -0.50
CA SER A 94 0.34 1.59 -0.05
C SER A 94 0.19 2.66 -1.13
N ALA A 95 -0.89 2.57 -1.92
CA ALA A 95 -1.21 3.55 -2.97
C ALA A 95 -2.44 4.43 -2.65
N ALA A 96 -3.03 4.25 -1.46
CA ALA A 96 -4.16 5.07 -1.02
C ALA A 96 -3.74 6.53 -0.78
N GLY A 97 -4.61 7.46 -1.16
CA GLY A 97 -4.40 8.86 -0.84
C GLY A 97 -5.41 9.82 -1.46
N ILE A 98 -5.63 10.93 -0.80
CA ILE A 98 -6.44 12.06 -1.25
C ILE A 98 -5.55 13.28 -1.46
N ALA A 99 -6.03 14.27 -2.20
CA ALA A 99 -5.34 15.53 -2.42
C ALA A 99 -6.35 16.67 -2.38
N LYS A 100 -5.95 17.80 -1.80
CA LYS A 100 -6.72 19.04 -1.75
C LYS A 100 -5.79 20.20 -2.10
N LEU A 101 -6.36 21.23 -2.72
CA LEU A 101 -5.68 22.50 -2.92
C LEU A 101 -6.07 23.45 -1.79
N ASN A 102 -5.08 23.85 -0.99
CA ASN A 102 -5.22 24.79 0.11
C ASN A 102 -3.90 25.50 0.41
N THR A 103 -4.00 26.75 0.84
CA THR A 103 -2.87 27.54 1.36
C THR A 103 -2.70 27.24 2.85
N ILE A 104 -1.59 27.68 3.43
CA ILE A 104 -1.41 27.63 4.89
C ILE A 104 -2.36 28.59 5.62
N GLU A 105 -2.79 29.66 4.96
CA GLU A 105 -3.67 30.69 5.52
C GLU A 105 -5.13 30.20 5.60
N ASP A 106 -5.60 29.48 4.59
CA ASP A 106 -7.03 29.17 4.42
C ASP A 106 -7.39 27.70 4.69
N THR A 107 -6.40 26.81 4.91
CA THR A 107 -6.68 25.39 5.16
C THR A 107 -7.44 25.21 6.47
N PRO A 108 -8.66 24.63 6.47
CA PRO A 108 -9.30 24.24 7.71
C PRO A 108 -8.51 23.14 8.40
N LEU A 109 -8.48 23.16 9.73
CA LEU A 109 -7.72 22.18 10.52
C LEU A 109 -8.24 20.75 10.26
N GLU A 110 -9.55 20.59 10.15
CA GLU A 110 -10.22 19.31 9.95
C GLU A 110 -9.82 18.68 8.61
N GLU A 111 -9.66 19.50 7.56
CA GLU A 111 -9.17 19.03 6.27
C GLU A 111 -7.70 18.62 6.32
N PHE A 112 -6.91 19.32 7.13
CA PHE A 112 -5.51 18.99 7.35
C PHE A 112 -5.38 17.66 8.10
N GLU A 113 -6.17 17.47 9.15
CA GLU A 113 -6.22 16.22 9.93
C GLU A 113 -6.71 15.03 9.07
N GLU A 114 -7.74 15.23 8.25
CA GLU A 114 -8.22 14.23 7.28
C GLU A 114 -7.09 13.81 6.33
N MET A 115 -6.36 14.80 5.79
CA MET A 115 -5.23 14.56 4.90
C MET A 115 -4.11 13.76 5.57
N LEU A 116 -3.74 14.13 6.81
CA LEU A 116 -2.74 13.40 7.60
C LEU A 116 -3.21 11.97 7.90
N MET A 117 -4.48 11.79 8.27
CA MET A 117 -5.05 10.48 8.57
C MET A 117 -4.96 9.58 7.35
N VAL A 118 -5.50 10.02 6.21
CA VAL A 118 -5.60 9.19 5.00
C VAL A 118 -4.25 8.97 4.33
N ASN A 119 -3.38 9.97 4.24
CA ASN A 119 -2.13 9.86 3.46
C ASN A 119 -0.90 9.41 4.28
N ALA A 120 -0.92 9.57 5.60
CA ALA A 120 0.25 9.28 6.45
C ALA A 120 -0.05 8.26 7.55
N LEU A 121 -1.03 8.55 8.42
CA LEU A 121 -1.32 7.66 9.56
C LEU A 121 -1.85 6.30 9.09
N SER A 122 -2.66 6.26 8.03
CA SER A 122 -3.12 5.02 7.41
C SER A 122 -1.95 4.12 6.94
N VAL A 123 -0.87 4.71 6.44
CA VAL A 123 0.35 4.00 6.00
C VAL A 123 1.05 3.36 7.19
N MET A 124 1.17 4.11 8.29
CA MET A 124 1.71 3.58 9.54
C MET A 124 0.85 2.45 10.10
N LEU A 125 -0.48 2.61 10.11
CA LEU A 125 -1.40 1.59 10.61
C LEU A 125 -1.36 0.32 9.75
N LEU A 126 -1.31 0.47 8.43
CA LEU A 126 -1.11 -0.65 7.51
C LEU A 126 0.18 -1.40 7.81
N TYR A 127 1.30 -0.68 7.95
CA TYR A 127 2.58 -1.28 8.28
C TYR A 127 2.51 -2.08 9.57
N LYS A 128 1.96 -1.48 10.65
CA LYS A 128 1.79 -2.16 11.93
C LYS A 128 0.91 -3.41 11.83
N ALA A 129 -0.20 -3.33 11.10
CA ALA A 129 -1.11 -4.45 10.91
C ALA A 129 -0.46 -5.60 10.11
N THR A 130 0.30 -5.27 9.08
CA THR A 130 0.95 -6.25 8.18
C THR A 130 2.25 -6.83 8.76
N LEU A 131 2.80 -6.22 9.80
CA LEU A 131 4.09 -6.60 10.39
C LEU A 131 4.22 -8.09 10.74
N PRO A 132 3.23 -8.76 11.35
CA PRO A 132 3.32 -10.19 11.64
C PRO A 132 3.46 -11.05 10.38
N LEU A 133 2.78 -10.67 9.29
CA LEU A 133 2.81 -11.39 8.02
C LEU A 133 4.08 -11.07 7.22
N LEU A 134 4.55 -9.82 7.24
CA LEU A 134 5.81 -9.40 6.60
C LEU A 134 7.03 -10.12 7.20
N ARG A 135 7.04 -10.33 8.53
CA ARG A 135 8.12 -11.06 9.21
C ARG A 135 8.23 -12.53 8.82
N ASN A 136 7.12 -13.12 8.36
CA ASN A 136 7.07 -14.52 7.92
C ASN A 136 7.41 -14.69 6.43
N ALA A 137 7.56 -13.60 5.68
CA ALA A 137 7.88 -13.67 4.26
C ALA A 137 9.34 -14.10 4.02
N GLU A 138 9.61 -14.60 2.82
CA GLU A 138 10.97 -14.84 2.40
C GLU A 138 11.69 -13.50 2.21
N LYS A 139 12.83 -13.34 2.89
CA LYS A 139 13.51 -12.05 2.97
C LYS A 139 14.24 -11.73 1.65
N PRO A 140 14.29 -10.45 1.25
CA PRO A 140 13.69 -9.30 1.93
C PRO A 140 12.20 -9.12 1.59
N ALA A 141 11.40 -8.91 2.63
CA ALA A 141 10.04 -8.40 2.53
C ALA A 141 10.07 -6.93 2.05
N LYS A 142 9.01 -6.47 1.38
CA LYS A 142 8.99 -5.15 0.72
C LYS A 142 7.78 -4.35 1.14
N PHE A 143 8.00 -3.08 1.48
CA PHE A 143 6.93 -2.11 1.74
C PHE A 143 7.13 -0.88 0.84
N ALA A 144 6.29 -0.74 -0.16
CA ALA A 144 6.30 0.39 -1.08
C ALA A 144 5.16 1.36 -0.76
N PHE A 145 5.46 2.65 -0.84
CA PHE A 145 4.50 3.74 -0.66
C PHE A 145 4.49 4.64 -1.90
N ILE A 146 3.31 4.87 -2.45
CA ILE A 146 3.11 5.83 -3.54
C ILE A 146 2.99 7.24 -2.93
N SER A 147 4.12 7.92 -2.91
CA SER A 147 4.29 9.31 -2.48
C SER A 147 3.98 10.31 -3.61
N ALA A 148 4.53 11.51 -3.53
CA ALA A 148 4.45 12.56 -4.54
C ALA A 148 5.66 13.50 -4.44
N ALA A 149 5.99 14.22 -5.52
CA ALA A 149 7.09 15.18 -5.50
C ALA A 149 6.89 16.27 -4.44
N ALA A 150 5.62 16.66 -4.21
CA ALA A 150 5.22 17.60 -3.17
C ALA A 150 5.58 17.15 -1.73
N GLY A 151 5.88 15.87 -1.51
CA GLY A 151 6.36 15.35 -0.22
C GLY A 151 7.89 15.44 -0.02
N SER A 152 8.63 15.92 -1.02
CA SER A 152 10.08 16.14 -0.95
C SER A 152 10.35 17.60 -0.61
N LEU A 153 11.04 17.88 0.51
CA LEU A 153 11.41 19.26 0.86
C LEU A 153 12.32 19.91 -0.19
N ASN A 154 13.12 19.10 -0.90
CA ASN A 154 14.03 19.59 -1.94
C ASN A 154 13.33 19.81 -3.29
N ASP A 155 12.33 18.99 -3.64
CA ASP A 155 11.63 19.11 -4.92
C ASP A 155 10.35 19.93 -4.85
N MET A 156 9.74 20.09 -3.68
CA MET A 156 8.51 20.88 -3.48
C MET A 156 8.58 22.29 -4.10
N PRO A 157 9.70 23.05 -4.03
CA PRO A 157 9.79 24.35 -4.71
C PRO A 157 9.63 24.30 -6.24
N LYS A 158 9.86 23.14 -6.88
CA LYS A 158 9.65 22.94 -8.33
C LYS A 158 8.17 22.80 -8.71
N TYR A 159 7.30 22.56 -7.73
CA TYR A 159 5.87 22.32 -7.90
C TYR A 159 5.06 23.21 -6.94
N PRO A 160 5.03 24.54 -7.15
CA PRO A 160 4.50 25.51 -6.19
C PRO A 160 2.97 25.58 -6.17
N TYR A 161 2.31 24.43 -6.06
CA TYR A 161 0.86 24.35 -5.89
C TYR A 161 0.47 24.72 -4.45
N PRO A 162 -0.65 25.43 -4.24
CA PRO A 162 -1.20 25.63 -2.90
C PRO A 162 -1.82 24.30 -2.45
N ASN A 163 -1.03 23.43 -1.84
CA ASN A 163 -1.48 22.09 -1.42
C ASN A 163 -0.85 21.67 -0.08
N VAL A 164 -0.80 22.61 0.88
CA VAL A 164 0.02 22.45 2.09
C VAL A 164 -0.34 21.19 2.88
N SER A 165 -1.62 20.86 3.01
CA SER A 165 -2.01 19.65 3.75
C SER A 165 -1.56 18.38 3.03
N TYR A 166 -1.68 18.36 1.70
CA TYR A 166 -1.23 17.22 0.87
C TYR A 166 0.28 17.04 0.98
N SER A 167 1.05 18.10 0.77
CA SER A 167 2.51 18.13 0.84
C SER A 167 3.03 17.68 2.20
N ALA A 168 2.48 18.25 3.29
CA ALA A 168 2.82 17.86 4.66
C ALA A 168 2.52 16.38 4.94
N SER A 169 1.36 15.88 4.48
CA SER A 169 0.99 14.48 4.66
C SER A 169 1.92 13.51 3.93
N LYS A 170 2.35 13.83 2.71
CA LYS A 170 3.31 13.02 1.94
C LYS A 170 4.72 13.07 2.53
N ALA A 171 5.14 14.23 3.03
CA ALA A 171 6.42 14.38 3.72
C ALA A 171 6.46 13.54 5.01
N LEU A 172 5.41 13.60 5.83
CA LEU A 172 5.29 12.76 7.02
C LEU A 172 5.32 11.27 6.66
N ALA A 173 4.56 10.84 5.65
CA ALA A 173 4.56 9.46 5.19
C ALA A 173 5.93 9.00 4.70
N ASN A 174 6.68 9.85 3.98
CA ASN A 174 8.05 9.57 3.56
C ASN A 174 8.97 9.33 4.76
N VAL A 175 8.89 10.16 5.80
CA VAL A 175 9.68 9.97 7.04
C VAL A 175 9.34 8.62 7.67
N LEU A 176 8.05 8.31 7.83
CA LEU A 176 7.59 7.06 8.42
C LEU A 176 8.13 5.84 7.65
N VAL A 177 7.97 5.81 6.33
CA VAL A 177 8.41 4.68 5.49
C VAL A 177 9.93 4.52 5.47
N ARG A 178 10.68 5.63 5.48
CA ARG A 178 12.16 5.57 5.60
C ARG A 178 12.58 5.01 6.95
N LYS A 179 11.94 5.44 8.04
CA LYS A 179 12.21 4.91 9.39
C LYS A 179 11.91 3.42 9.51
N MET A 180 10.79 2.94 8.94
CA MET A 180 10.45 1.52 8.91
C MET A 180 11.60 0.65 8.38
N GLY A 181 12.24 1.05 7.27
CA GLY A 181 13.37 0.32 6.69
C GLY A 181 14.67 0.48 7.48
N MET A 182 14.96 1.69 8.00
CA MET A 182 16.14 1.92 8.84
C MET A 182 16.12 1.11 10.13
N GLU A 183 14.92 0.86 10.68
CA GLU A 183 14.72 0.11 11.91
C GLU A 183 14.68 -1.42 11.69
N ASN A 184 14.64 -1.89 10.44
CA ASN A 184 14.41 -3.29 10.10
C ASN A 184 15.27 -3.72 8.90
N ASP A 185 16.43 -4.32 9.16
CA ASP A 185 17.38 -4.82 8.14
C ASP A 185 16.79 -5.87 7.18
N TRP A 186 15.75 -6.57 7.61
CA TRP A 186 15.02 -7.58 6.85
C TRP A 186 13.95 -7.01 5.90
N LEU A 187 13.70 -5.70 5.95
CA LEU A 187 12.65 -5.02 5.21
C LEU A 187 13.23 -3.98 4.26
N VAL A 188 12.92 -4.12 2.97
CA VAL A 188 13.16 -3.08 1.99
C VAL A 188 11.97 -2.13 1.95
N THR A 189 12.22 -0.83 2.13
CA THR A 189 11.19 0.20 1.99
C THR A 189 11.47 1.16 0.84
N LEU A 190 10.41 1.56 0.14
CA LEU A 190 10.51 2.45 -1.02
C LEU A 190 9.41 3.51 -0.99
N CYS A 191 9.81 4.77 -1.16
CA CYS A 191 8.88 5.88 -1.44
C CYS A 191 8.98 6.20 -2.94
N ILE A 192 7.85 6.14 -3.65
CA ILE A 192 7.80 6.38 -5.10
C ILE A 192 6.98 7.63 -5.34
N HIS A 193 7.55 8.67 -5.96
CA HIS A 193 6.75 9.77 -6.50
C HIS A 193 6.57 9.59 -8.02
N PRO A 194 5.34 9.59 -8.54
CA PRO A 194 5.08 9.38 -9.97
C PRO A 194 5.30 10.61 -10.86
N GLY A 195 5.61 11.76 -10.25
CA GLY A 195 5.77 13.05 -10.92
C GLY A 195 5.72 14.20 -9.94
#